data_AF-A0A3A0G6V5-F1
#
_entry.id   AF-A0A3A0G6V5-F1
#
_cell.length_a   1.000
_cell.length_b   1.000
_cell.length_c   1.000
_cell.angle_alpha   90.00
_cell.angle_beta   90.00
_cell.angle_gamma   90.00
#
_symmetry.space_group_name_H-M   'P 1'
#
loop_
_entity.id
_entity.type
_entity.pdbx_description
1 polymer ?
#
loop_
_entity_poly.entity_id
_entity_poly.type
_entity_poly.pdbx_seq_one_letter_code
_entity_poly.pdbx_strand_id
1 'polypeptide(L)'
;MKYLLPCLVLLALLSCNSSSGRRSFGFGSMSRLEKAEELSRQGKYDQAIEAYRQHLEDRLKVKDRPEWENPYFYLILIGDIELGQGKRAEALQNYEEADKRGVDVYLISDRIRSVAYSYEKDGKLAEALQLLEKHRAKDALLFDSMLDRIAKELVEVEESAAPAGAH
;
A
#
# COMPACT_ATOMS: atom_id res chain seq x y z
N MET A 1 -31.23 23.38 67.04
CA MET A 1 -29.80 23.07 66.84
C MET A 1 -29.43 23.41 65.40
N LYS A 2 -28.33 24.14 65.24
CA LYS A 2 -27.57 24.38 64.00
C LYS A 2 -27.47 23.04 63.22
N TYR A 3 -27.60 22.95 61.89
CA TYR A 3 -26.91 23.69 60.84
C TYR A 3 -27.69 23.66 59.50
N LEU A 4 -27.80 24.85 58.89
CA LEU A 4 -27.54 25.19 57.49
C LEU A 4 -28.07 24.27 56.35
N LEU A 5 -29.22 24.67 55.78
CA LEU A 5 -29.40 25.24 54.42
C LEU A 5 -28.16 25.29 53.46
N PRO A 6 -28.34 25.40 52.12
CA PRO A 6 -29.00 24.50 51.16
C PRO A 6 -28.25 24.47 49.79
N CYS A 7 -28.95 24.01 48.75
CA CYS A 7 -28.90 24.54 47.38
C CYS A 7 -27.87 24.06 46.35
N LEU A 8 -28.46 23.82 45.16
CA LEU A 8 -27.92 24.01 43.81
C LEU A 8 -27.23 22.82 43.14
N VAL A 9 -28.07 21.98 42.53
CA VAL A 9 -28.16 21.75 41.07
C VAL A 9 -26.86 22.02 40.27
N LEU A 10 -26.28 21.01 39.63
CA LEU A 10 -26.20 20.89 38.15
C LEU A 10 -25.47 19.61 37.70
N LEU A 11 -25.97 19.04 36.60
CA LEU A 11 -25.40 17.99 35.76
C LEU A 11 -23.90 18.16 35.47
N ALA A 12 -23.17 17.04 35.35
CA ALA A 12 -22.34 16.74 34.16
C ALA A 12 -21.74 15.32 34.21
N LEU A 13 -22.23 14.48 33.30
CA LEU A 13 -21.50 13.61 32.37
C LEU A 13 -20.18 12.92 32.79
N LEU A 14 -20.22 11.59 32.66
CA LEU A 14 -19.21 10.75 31.99
C LEU A 14 -17.73 11.04 32.28
N SER A 15 -17.18 10.25 33.19
CA SER A 15 -15.85 9.66 32.98
C SER A 15 -15.78 8.30 33.67
N CYS A 16 -16.29 7.27 33.00
CA CYS A 16 -15.90 5.90 33.32
C CYS A 16 -14.42 5.76 32.96
N ASN A 17 -13.62 5.88 34.01
CA ASN A 17 -12.20 5.59 34.09
C ASN A 17 -11.95 4.13 33.67
N SER A 18 -11.77 3.91 32.37
CA SER A 18 -11.23 2.64 31.86
C SER A 18 -9.71 2.73 31.95
N SER A 19 -9.20 2.29 33.09
CA SER A 19 -7.80 1.94 33.32
C SER A 19 -7.40 0.80 32.36
N SER A 20 -7.19 1.16 31.10
CA SER A 20 -6.46 0.32 30.15
C SER A 20 -5.02 0.29 30.65
N GLY A 21 -4.68 -0.81 31.31
CA GLY A 21 -3.34 -1.12 31.76
C GLY A 21 -2.37 -1.05 30.59
N ARG A 22 -1.69 0.08 30.43
CA ARG A 22 -0.42 0.14 29.72
C ARG A 22 0.55 -0.72 30.51
N ARG A 23 0.65 -1.99 30.13
CA ARG A 23 1.86 -2.76 30.40
C ARG A 23 2.97 -2.05 29.65
N SER A 24 3.70 -1.23 30.41
CA SER A 24 5.02 -0.74 30.06
C SER A 24 5.92 -1.96 29.84
N PHE A 25 5.92 -2.48 28.61
CA PHE A 25 7.10 -3.15 28.10
C PHE A 25 8.14 -2.05 27.91
N GLY A 26 9.33 -2.28 28.46
CA GLY A 26 10.38 -1.28 28.55
C GLY A 26 10.65 -0.57 27.23
N PHE A 27 11.20 0.64 27.33
CA PHE A 27 11.81 1.38 26.23
C PHE A 27 12.95 0.53 25.60
N GLY A 28 12.58 -0.48 24.83
CA GLY A 28 13.44 -1.14 23.87
C GLY A 28 13.69 -0.15 22.74
N SER A 29 14.91 -0.14 22.20
CA SER A 29 15.21 0.57 20.97
C SER A 29 14.11 0.31 19.93
N MET A 30 13.58 1.37 19.29
CA MET A 30 12.62 1.22 18.18
C MET A 30 13.15 0.17 17.20
N SER A 31 12.31 -0.78 16.85
CA SER A 31 12.59 -1.70 15.76
C SER A 31 12.73 -0.92 14.45
N ARG A 32 13.52 -1.46 13.51
CA ARG A 32 13.67 -0.82 12.20
C ARG A 32 12.34 -0.72 11.44
N LEU A 33 11.42 -1.66 11.67
CA LEU A 33 10.04 -1.60 11.18
C LEU A 33 9.29 -0.38 11.71
N GLU A 34 9.22 -0.21 13.04
CA GLU A 34 8.52 0.94 13.64
C GLU A 34 9.10 2.27 13.16
N LYS A 35 10.43 2.33 13.01
CA LYS A 35 11.10 3.49 12.43
C LYS A 35 10.69 3.72 10.96
N ALA A 36 10.62 2.68 10.14
CA ALA A 36 10.22 2.77 8.74
C ALA A 36 8.78 3.29 8.60
N GLU A 37 7.85 2.75 9.40
CA GLU A 37 6.45 3.17 9.42
C GLU A 37 6.29 4.63 9.85
N GLU A 38 7.02 5.04 10.89
CA GLU A 38 7.01 6.43 11.35
C GLU A 38 7.57 7.40 10.30
N LEU A 39 8.68 7.04 9.64
CA LEU A 39 9.24 7.84 8.55
C LEU A 39 8.28 7.95 7.37
N SER A 40 7.58 6.85 7.03
CA SER A 40 6.57 6.84 5.97
C SER A 40 5.41 7.79 6.31
N ARG A 41 4.91 7.74 7.55
CA ARG A 41 3.86 8.64 8.05
C ARG A 41 4.27 10.11 8.05
N GLN A 42 5.56 10.39 8.25
CA GLN A 42 6.13 11.74 8.17
C GLN A 42 6.41 12.21 6.73
N GLY A 43 6.15 11.38 5.71
CA GLY A 43 6.46 11.69 4.32
C GLY A 43 7.95 11.63 3.96
N LYS A 44 8.79 11.08 4.86
CA LYS A 44 10.24 10.91 4.64
C LYS A 44 10.51 9.62 3.89
N TYR A 45 9.99 9.55 2.66
CA TYR A 45 9.87 8.32 1.90
C TYR A 45 11.20 7.62 1.59
N ASP A 46 12.24 8.36 1.19
CA ASP A 46 13.54 7.74 0.90
C ASP A 46 14.16 7.09 2.15
N GLN A 47 13.98 7.73 3.32
CA GLN A 47 14.45 7.18 4.60
C GLN A 47 13.59 6.00 5.05
N ALA A 48 12.28 6.02 4.77
CA ALA A 48 11.38 4.92 5.06
C ALA A 48 11.73 3.69 4.21
N ILE A 49 11.97 3.87 2.91
CA ILE A 49 12.40 2.80 1.99
C ILE A 49 13.70 2.16 2.49
N GLU A 50 14.70 2.97 2.83
CA GLU A 50 15.96 2.45 3.38
C GLU A 50 15.74 1.65 4.66
N ALA A 51 14.91 2.16 5.59
CA ALA A 51 14.58 1.46 6.82
C ALA A 51 13.84 0.13 6.58
N TYR A 52 12.92 0.07 5.61
CA TYR A 52 12.27 -1.18 5.20
C TYR A 52 13.25 -2.17 4.58
N ARG A 53 14.20 -1.73 3.75
CA ARG A 53 15.24 -2.59 3.17
C ARG A 53 16.14 -3.19 4.25
N GLN A 54 16.59 -2.38 5.19
CA GLN A 54 17.39 -2.86 6.34
C GLN A 54 16.61 -3.85 7.20
N HIS A 55 15.33 -3.57 7.46
CA HIS A 55 14.47 -4.49 8.21
C HIS A 55 14.28 -5.82 7.47
N LEU A 56 14.03 -5.80 6.15
CA LEU A 56 13.99 -6.99 5.30
C LEU A 56 15.28 -7.81 5.44
N GLU A 57 16.45 -7.18 5.32
CA GLU A 57 17.75 -7.86 5.45
C GLU A 57 17.94 -8.52 6.82
N ASP A 58 17.53 -7.86 7.89
CA ASP A 58 17.61 -8.45 9.22
C ASP A 58 16.70 -9.64 9.37
N ARG A 59 15.45 -9.50 8.91
CA ARG A 59 14.51 -10.61 8.95
C ARG A 59 15.10 -11.78 8.21
N LEU A 60 15.68 -11.59 7.01
CA LEU A 60 16.36 -12.63 6.25
C LEU A 60 17.52 -13.33 6.99
N LYS A 61 18.18 -12.67 7.95
CA LYS A 61 19.26 -13.26 8.78
C LYS A 61 18.75 -14.08 9.98
N VAL A 62 17.51 -13.90 10.40
CA VAL A 62 16.91 -14.69 11.49
C VAL A 62 16.74 -16.15 11.04
N LYS A 63 17.38 -17.10 11.74
CA LYS A 63 17.32 -18.52 11.35
C LYS A 63 15.98 -19.17 11.72
N ASP A 64 15.49 -18.89 12.93
CA ASP A 64 14.29 -19.53 13.48
C ASP A 64 13.04 -18.66 13.28
N ARG A 65 12.79 -18.27 12.02
CA ARG A 65 11.57 -17.52 11.66
C ARG A 65 10.36 -18.45 11.61
N PRO A 66 9.16 -17.98 11.97
CA PRO A 66 7.94 -18.71 11.70
C PRO A 66 7.78 -19.02 10.20
N GLU A 67 7.29 -20.21 9.87
CA GLU A 67 7.12 -20.66 8.48
C GLU A 67 6.16 -19.77 7.66
N TRP A 68 5.14 -19.22 8.31
CA TRP A 68 4.19 -18.29 7.69
C TRP A 68 4.80 -16.94 7.33
N GLU A 69 5.98 -16.61 7.86
CA GLU A 69 6.61 -15.33 7.60
C GLU A 69 7.34 -15.35 6.25
N ASN A 70 6.89 -14.50 5.33
CA ASN A 70 7.64 -14.15 4.13
C ASN A 70 8.18 -12.71 4.24
N PRO A 71 9.48 -12.51 4.56
CA PRO A 71 10.06 -11.18 4.69
C PRO A 71 9.94 -10.33 3.42
N TYR A 72 9.88 -10.94 2.23
CA TYR A 72 9.79 -10.21 0.97
C TYR A 72 8.49 -9.43 0.82
N PHE A 73 7.51 -9.60 1.71
CA PHE A 73 6.38 -8.69 1.85
C PHE A 73 6.79 -7.22 1.96
N TYR A 74 7.93 -6.89 2.58
CA TYR A 74 8.39 -5.50 2.70
C TYR A 74 8.72 -4.85 1.35
N LEU A 75 8.98 -5.63 0.29
CA LEU A 75 9.11 -5.09 -1.06
C LEU A 75 7.80 -4.49 -1.57
N ILE A 76 6.65 -5.02 -1.14
CA ILE A 76 5.33 -4.45 -1.46
C ILE A 76 5.20 -3.06 -0.86
N LEU A 77 5.57 -2.89 0.42
CA LEU A 77 5.48 -1.58 1.07
C LEU A 77 6.43 -0.54 0.45
N ILE A 78 7.62 -0.97 0.04
CA ILE A 78 8.55 -0.13 -0.70
C ILE A 78 7.94 0.28 -2.04
N GLY A 79 7.39 -0.67 -2.79
CA GLY A 79 6.73 -0.40 -4.07
C GLY A 79 5.52 0.52 -3.93
N ASP A 80 4.73 0.38 -2.86
CA ASP A 80 3.56 1.24 -2.59
C ASP A 80 3.99 2.70 -2.38
N ILE A 81 5.10 2.92 -1.65
CA ILE A 81 5.69 4.25 -1.46
C ILE A 81 6.19 4.82 -2.80
N GLU A 82 6.93 4.03 -3.57
CA GLU A 82 7.48 4.45 -4.87
C GLU A 82 6.37 4.78 -5.87
N LEU A 83 5.31 3.96 -5.93
CA LEU A 83 4.14 4.21 -6.75
C LEU A 83 3.44 5.51 -6.35
N GLY A 84 3.31 5.77 -5.05
CA GLY A 84 2.78 7.04 -4.53
C GLY A 84 3.62 8.26 -4.94
N GLN A 85 4.91 8.08 -5.24
CA GLN A 85 5.80 9.12 -5.76
C GLN A 85 5.83 9.18 -7.31
N GLY A 86 5.04 8.35 -8.01
CA GLY A 86 5.04 8.25 -9.46
C GLY A 86 6.19 7.43 -10.05
N LYS A 87 7.00 6.78 -9.20
CA LYS A 87 8.13 5.91 -9.58
C LYS A 87 7.62 4.51 -9.95
N ARG A 88 6.86 4.43 -11.04
CA ARG A 88 6.12 3.22 -11.45
C ARG A 88 7.03 2.05 -11.81
N ALA A 89 8.17 2.34 -12.44
CA ALA A 89 9.11 1.30 -12.88
C ALA A 89 9.77 0.63 -11.66
N GLU A 90 10.19 1.42 -10.68
CA GLU A 90 10.78 0.97 -9.42
C GLU A 90 9.75 0.17 -8.61
N ALA A 91 8.52 0.67 -8.51
CA ALA A 91 7.44 -0.04 -7.83
C ALA A 91 7.19 -1.41 -8.46
N LEU A 92 7.08 -1.47 -9.79
CA LEU A 92 6.87 -2.72 -10.52
C LEU A 92 8.04 -3.70 -10.32
N GLN A 93 9.29 -3.22 -10.30
CA GLN A 93 10.45 -4.06 -10.00
C GLN A 93 10.36 -4.69 -8.62
N ASN A 94 9.96 -3.94 -7.60
CA ASN A 94 9.79 -4.48 -6.25
C ASN A 94 8.62 -5.49 -6.17
N TYR A 95 7.51 -5.25 -6.87
CA TYR A 95 6.38 -6.19 -6.92
C TYR A 95 6.74 -7.49 -7.66
N GLU A 96 7.44 -7.41 -8.79
CA GLU A 96 7.92 -8.58 -9.52
C GLU A 96 8.96 -9.38 -8.74
N GLU A 97 9.81 -8.71 -7.96
CA GLU A 97 10.73 -9.41 -7.06
C GLU A 97 9.97 -10.07 -5.90
N ALA A 98 9.00 -9.40 -5.28
CA ALA A 98 8.15 -9.99 -4.25
C ALA A 98 7.42 -11.25 -4.76
N ASP A 99 6.90 -11.20 -5.99
CA ASP A 99 6.27 -12.32 -6.69
C ASP A 99 7.21 -13.52 -6.86
N LYS A 100 8.43 -13.29 -7.38
CA LYS A 100 9.46 -14.34 -7.51
C LYS A 100 9.83 -14.97 -6.17
N ARG A 101 9.63 -14.25 -5.07
CA ARG A 101 9.92 -14.68 -3.70
C ARG A 101 8.72 -15.30 -3.00
N GLY A 102 7.62 -15.55 -3.71
CA GLY A 102 6.46 -16.26 -3.19
C GLY A 102 5.62 -15.42 -2.23
N VAL A 103 5.62 -14.09 -2.37
CA VAL A 103 4.59 -13.26 -1.73
C VAL A 103 3.24 -13.59 -2.38
N ASP A 104 2.18 -13.53 -1.59
CA ASP A 104 0.83 -13.89 -2.00
C ASP A 104 0.41 -13.23 -3.34
N VAL A 105 -0.05 -14.06 -4.28
CA VAL A 105 -0.37 -13.65 -5.65
C VAL A 105 -1.50 -12.62 -5.71
N TYR A 106 -2.45 -12.64 -4.78
CA TYR A 106 -3.51 -11.63 -4.71
C TYR A 106 -2.94 -10.28 -4.32
N LEU A 107 -1.98 -10.27 -3.38
CA LEU A 107 -1.29 -9.04 -3.01
C LEU A 107 -0.51 -8.47 -4.19
N ILE A 108 0.22 -9.31 -4.94
CA ILE A 108 0.94 -8.86 -6.14
C ILE A 108 -0.03 -8.33 -7.20
N SER A 109 -1.11 -9.05 -7.47
CA SER A 109 -2.04 -8.74 -8.56
C SER A 109 -2.75 -7.40 -8.34
N ASP A 110 -3.14 -7.09 -7.10
CA ASP A 110 -3.73 -5.80 -6.74
C ASP A 110 -2.77 -4.61 -6.96
N ARG A 111 -1.47 -4.82 -6.73
CA ARG A 111 -0.42 -3.81 -6.90
C ARG A 111 -0.12 -3.56 -8.38
N ILE A 112 -0.05 -4.62 -9.18
CA ILE A 112 0.07 -4.52 -10.64
C ILE A 112 -1.14 -3.75 -11.22
N ARG A 113 -2.35 -4.08 -10.79
CA ARG A 113 -3.57 -3.35 -11.16
C ARG A 113 -3.49 -1.88 -10.79
N SER A 114 -2.95 -1.55 -9.61
CA SER A 114 -2.74 -0.17 -9.18
C SER A 114 -1.74 0.60 -10.05
N VAL A 115 -0.68 -0.06 -10.52
CA VAL A 115 0.27 0.53 -11.49
C VAL A 115 -0.42 0.76 -12.84
N ALA A 116 -1.17 -0.22 -13.35
CA ALA A 116 -1.94 -0.08 -14.59
C ALA A 116 -2.95 1.08 -14.50
N TYR A 117 -3.61 1.22 -13.35
CA TYR A 117 -4.57 2.31 -13.11
C TYR A 117 -3.88 3.67 -13.10
N SER A 118 -2.65 3.71 -12.59
CA SER A 118 -1.82 4.92 -12.63
C SER A 118 -1.42 5.30 -14.05
N TYR A 119 -1.12 4.33 -14.93
CA TYR A 119 -0.87 4.59 -16.36
C TYR A 119 -2.13 5.09 -17.07
N GLU A 120 -3.26 4.43 -16.82
CA GLU A 120 -4.54 4.83 -17.37
C GLU A 120 -4.90 6.28 -17.00
N LYS A 121 -4.71 6.69 -15.75
CA LYS A 121 -4.93 8.09 -15.33
C LYS A 121 -4.07 9.10 -16.07
N ASP A 122 -2.89 8.70 -16.52
CA ASP A 122 -2.00 9.53 -17.32
C ASP A 122 -2.35 9.50 -18.81
N GLY A 123 -3.40 8.79 -19.23
CA GLY A 123 -3.75 8.56 -20.64
C GLY A 123 -2.82 7.56 -21.35
N LYS A 124 -1.96 6.86 -20.60
CA LYS A 124 -0.99 5.88 -21.12
C LYS A 124 -1.64 4.50 -21.26
N LEU A 125 -2.68 4.44 -22.08
CA LEU A 125 -3.55 3.27 -22.20
C LEU A 125 -2.81 2.05 -22.76
N ALA A 126 -1.91 2.25 -23.72
CA ALA A 126 -1.09 1.18 -24.30
C ALA A 126 -0.17 0.52 -23.25
N GLU A 127 0.50 1.32 -22.42
CA GLU A 127 1.35 0.81 -21.34
C GLU A 127 0.53 0.06 -20.28
N ALA A 128 -0.66 0.57 -19.95
CA ALA A 128 -1.57 -0.11 -19.03
C ALA A 128 -2.02 -1.48 -19.56
N LEU A 129 -2.41 -1.57 -20.84
CA LEU A 129 -2.78 -2.82 -21.49
C LEU A 129 -1.62 -3.82 -21.53
N GLN A 130 -0.44 -3.37 -21.97
CA GLN A 130 0.74 -4.23 -22.04
C GLN A 130 1.09 -4.82 -20.67
N LEU A 131 0.99 -4.00 -19.61
CA LEU A 131 1.25 -4.43 -18.25
C LEU A 131 0.22 -5.49 -17.79
N LEU A 132 -1.07 -5.22 -17.98
CA LEU A 132 -2.13 -6.13 -17.57
C LEU A 132 -2.05 -7.46 -18.33
N GLU A 133 -1.83 -7.44 -19.66
CA GLU A 133 -1.67 -8.66 -20.47
C GLU A 133 -0.47 -9.49 -20.02
N LYS A 134 0.69 -8.84 -19.77
CA LYS A 134 1.90 -9.51 -19.29
C LYS A 134 1.65 -10.31 -18.00
N HIS A 135 0.79 -9.80 -17.12
CA HIS A 135 0.51 -10.41 -15.83
C HIS A 135 -0.84 -11.12 -15.75
N ARG A 136 -1.59 -11.17 -16.85
CA ARG A 136 -2.98 -11.67 -16.92
C ARG A 136 -3.16 -13.04 -16.29
N ALA A 137 -2.22 -13.95 -16.52
CA ALA A 137 -2.27 -15.32 -16.02
C ALA A 137 -2.24 -15.43 -14.48
N LYS A 138 -1.85 -14.38 -13.75
CA LYS A 138 -1.80 -14.39 -12.28
C LYS A 138 -3.20 -14.31 -11.66
N ASP A 139 -4.05 -13.44 -12.22
CA ASP A 139 -5.43 -13.25 -11.79
C ASP A 139 -6.26 -12.72 -12.96
N ALA A 140 -6.66 -13.64 -13.86
CA ALA A 140 -7.39 -13.29 -15.06
C ALA A 140 -8.71 -12.57 -14.72
N LEU A 141 -9.41 -12.98 -13.66
CA LEU A 141 -10.66 -12.35 -13.27
C LEU A 141 -10.46 -10.89 -12.85
N LEU A 142 -9.40 -10.61 -12.08
CA LEU A 142 -9.07 -9.25 -11.66
C LEU A 142 -8.69 -8.37 -12.85
N PHE A 143 -7.90 -8.88 -13.78
CA PHE A 143 -7.33 -8.08 -14.87
C PHE A 143 -8.26 -7.92 -16.08
N ASP A 144 -9.06 -8.93 -16.43
CA ASP A 144 -9.89 -8.93 -17.65
C ASP A 144 -10.89 -7.77 -17.65
N SER A 145 -11.51 -7.49 -16.49
CA SER A 145 -12.44 -6.36 -16.37
C SER A 145 -11.81 -5.00 -16.68
N MET A 146 -10.51 -4.85 -16.41
CA MET A 146 -9.77 -3.62 -16.64
C MET A 146 -9.18 -3.58 -18.04
N LEU A 147 -8.71 -4.71 -18.56
CA LEU A 147 -8.27 -4.89 -19.95
C LEU A 147 -9.37 -4.49 -20.93
N ASP A 148 -10.58 -5.05 -20.79
CA ASP A 148 -11.70 -4.77 -21.68
C ASP A 148 -12.05 -3.28 -21.71
N ARG A 149 -12.05 -2.64 -20.53
CA ARG A 149 -12.37 -1.22 -20.38
C ARG A 149 -11.32 -0.33 -21.03
N ILE A 150 -10.02 -0.58 -20.76
CA ILE A 150 -8.92 0.22 -21.33
C ILE A 150 -8.80 0.01 -22.83
N ALA A 151 -9.00 -1.22 -23.31
CA ALA A 151 -8.96 -1.53 -24.74
C ALA A 151 -10.04 -0.75 -25.50
N LYS A 152 -11.25 -0.67 -24.93
CA LYS A 152 -12.33 0.15 -25.49
C LYS A 152 -11.97 1.64 -25.53
N GLU A 153 -11.45 2.18 -24.43
CA GLU A 153 -11.05 3.59 -24.34
C GLU A 153 -9.94 3.93 -25.35
N LEU A 154 -8.98 3.03 -25.56
CA LEU A 154 -7.91 3.22 -26.54
C LEU A 154 -8.46 3.33 -27.97
N VAL A 155 -9.39 2.45 -28.36
CA VAL A 155 -10.03 2.50 -29.68
C VAL A 155 -10.77 3.83 -29.87
N GLU A 156 -11.53 4.29 -28.87
CA GLU A 156 -12.26 5.56 -28.94
C GLU A 156 -11.29 6.75 -29.12
N VAL A 157 -10.15 6.74 -28.42
CA VAL A 157 -9.11 7.77 -28.57
C VAL A 157 -8.50 7.74 -29.98
N GLU A 158 -8.18 6.55 -30.51
CA GLU A 158 -7.61 6.38 -31.86
C GLU A 158 -8.59 6.82 -32.95
N GLU A 159 -9.86 6.46 -32.84
CA GLU A 159 -10.92 6.89 -33.78
C GLU A 159 -11.13 8.41 -33.74
N SER A 160 -11.11 9.01 -32.56
CA SER A 160 -11.24 10.48 -32.41
C SER A 160 -10.04 11.26 -32.95
N ALA A 161 -8.86 10.61 -33.02
CA ALA A 161 -7.64 11.19 -33.55
C ALA A 161 -7.51 11.04 -35.08
N ALA A 162 -8.35 10.21 -35.72
CA ALA A 162 -8.34 10.04 -37.16
C ALA A 162 -8.85 11.31 -37.87
N PRO A 163 -8.14 11.84 -38.89
CA PRO A 163 -8.56 13.04 -39.58
C PRO A 163 -9.90 12.81 -40.30
N ALA A 164 -10.87 13.68 -40.03
CA ALA A 164 -12.17 13.69 -40.69
C ALA A 164 -11.99 13.94 -42.21
N GLY A 165 -11.94 12.87 -43.02
CA GLY A 165 -11.84 13.03 -44.47
C GLY A 165 -11.38 11.83 -45.30
N ALA A 166 -11.45 10.60 -44.79
CA ALA A 166 -11.13 9.40 -45.56
C ALA A 166 -12.36 8.49 -45.76
N HIS A 167 -13.44 9.04 -46.30
CA HIS A 167 -14.56 8.28 -46.87
C HIS A 167 -14.96 8.89 -48.21
#